data_AF-R9HBB4-F1
#
_entry.id   AF-R9HBB4-F1
#
_cell.length_a   1.000
_cell.length_b   1.000
_cell.length_c   1.000
_cell.angle_alpha   90.00
_cell.angle_beta   90.00
_cell.angle_gamma   90.00
#
_symmetry.space_group_name_H-M   'P 1'
#
loop_
_entity.id
_entity.type
_entity.pdbx_description
1 polymer ?
#
loop_
_entity_poly.entity_id
_entity_poly.type
_entity_poly.pdbx_seq_one_letter_code
_entity_poly.pdbx_strand_id
1 'polypeptide(L)'
;MRKNMQILTRYSALFIVVVTILLGILYILGSREICAVGLSLLFGLITLWVIGRVGLLAFHILFHKRPGALSDTGKVESVDIILPCYNPYQGWEQTMIEQHKELENLMHDYEFRLIVVNDGSKRGFTKEAVERLKVALPDTIIVDNKNNQGKGGAVRDGLKYSDSKLTLYTDYDFPYQTESICRVIECLKAGYDVVIARRNRTYYSQLSTRRKLASHASRFLNFMLLGLTYTDTQGGLKGFNRKGKGFLASTRIKQFLFDTEFIYKASLDDTTYIKEVFVDLRNEVMLPDMKKGVFLNELKNLFMICWRG
;
A
#
# COMPACT_ATOMS: atom_id res chain seq x y z
N MET A 1 -15.07 4.08 -18.03
CA MET A 1 -16.30 4.62 -17.37
C MET A 1 -16.06 4.88 -15.89
N ARG A 2 -15.28 4.02 -15.22
CA ARG A 2 -14.99 4.11 -13.78
C ARG A 2 -14.12 5.31 -13.42
N LYS A 3 -13.17 5.71 -14.26
CA LYS A 3 -12.36 6.93 -14.06
C LYS A 3 -13.24 8.19 -13.90
N ASN A 4 -14.16 8.43 -14.82
CA ASN A 4 -15.09 9.58 -14.76
C ASN A 4 -16.03 9.48 -13.55
N MET A 5 -16.47 8.27 -13.22
CA MET A 5 -17.34 8.04 -12.07
C MET A 5 -16.61 8.26 -10.75
N GLN A 6 -15.36 7.78 -10.59
CA GLN A 6 -14.53 8.06 -9.43
C GLN A 6 -14.20 9.54 -9.31
N ILE A 7 -13.93 10.24 -10.42
CA ILE A 7 -13.73 11.70 -10.42
C ILE A 7 -14.99 12.43 -9.91
N LEU A 8 -16.17 12.08 -10.43
CA LEU A 8 -17.43 12.66 -9.98
C LEU A 8 -17.67 12.39 -8.48
N THR A 9 -17.36 11.16 -8.04
CA THR A 9 -17.52 10.75 -6.64
C THR A 9 -16.56 11.51 -5.71
N ARG A 10 -15.37 11.86 -6.19
CA ARG A 10 -14.36 12.65 -5.48
C ARG A 10 -14.80 14.08 -5.27
N TYR A 11 -15.28 14.74 -6.31
CA TYR A 11 -15.77 16.11 -6.19
C TYR A 11 -16.98 16.18 -5.25
N SER A 12 -17.89 15.21 -5.31
CA SER A 12 -19.01 15.14 -4.36
C SER A 12 -18.56 14.89 -2.92
N ALA A 13 -17.55 14.03 -2.69
CA ALA A 13 -17.03 13.77 -1.33
C ALA A 13 -16.30 15.00 -0.76
N LEU A 14 -15.48 15.68 -1.58
CA LEU A 14 -14.80 16.90 -1.19
C LEU A 14 -15.79 18.02 -0.91
N PHE A 15 -16.84 18.14 -1.73
CA PHE A 15 -17.95 19.06 -1.51
C PHE A 15 -18.66 18.79 -0.18
N ILE A 16 -18.99 17.54 0.13
CA ILE A 16 -19.58 17.14 1.42
C ILE A 16 -18.68 17.58 2.58
N VAL A 17 -17.37 17.33 2.51
CA VAL A 17 -16.42 17.71 3.57
C VAL A 17 -16.37 19.24 3.74
N VAL A 18 -16.25 19.99 2.65
CA VAL A 18 -16.18 21.46 2.67
C VAL A 18 -17.48 22.05 3.25
N VAL A 19 -18.64 21.57 2.80
CA VAL A 19 -19.95 22.01 3.30
C VAL A 19 -20.10 21.68 4.80
N THR A 20 -19.64 20.50 5.24
CA THR A 20 -19.68 20.12 6.66
C THR A 20 -18.85 21.08 7.53
N ILE A 21 -17.63 21.42 7.08
CA ILE A 21 -16.74 22.36 7.79
C ILE A 21 -17.37 23.76 7.84
N LEU A 22 -17.91 24.25 6.72
CA LEU A 22 -18.58 25.55 6.65
C LEU A 22 -19.79 25.62 7.59
N LEU A 23 -20.63 24.57 7.63
CA LEU A 23 -21.75 24.49 8.55
C LEU A 23 -21.29 24.47 10.03
N GLY A 24 -20.19 23.78 10.33
CA GLY A 24 -19.58 23.83 11.67
C GLY A 24 -19.12 25.23 12.07
N ILE A 25 -18.50 25.97 11.15
CA ILE A 25 -18.09 27.37 11.38
C ILE A 25 -19.31 28.27 11.60
N LEU A 26 -20.33 28.16 10.74
CA LEU A 26 -21.58 28.93 10.87
C LEU A 26 -22.31 28.64 12.18
N TYR A 27 -22.24 27.40 12.67
CA TYR A 27 -22.82 27.01 13.95
C TYR A 27 -22.10 27.69 15.12
N ILE A 28 -20.76 27.74 15.09
CA ILE A 28 -19.95 28.45 16.08
C ILE A 28 -20.23 29.96 16.06
N LEU A 29 -20.48 30.53 14.88
CA LEU A 29 -20.83 31.95 14.69
C LEU A 29 -22.30 32.28 15.03
N GLY A 30 -23.06 31.35 15.60
CA GLY A 30 -24.41 31.59 16.11
C GLY A 30 -25.55 31.51 15.08
N SER A 31 -25.27 31.12 13.84
CA SER A 31 -26.26 31.07 12.74
C SER A 31 -27.06 29.75 12.75
N ARG A 32 -27.87 29.53 13.79
CA ARG A 32 -28.53 28.22 14.05
C ARG A 32 -29.54 27.78 12.99
N GLU A 33 -30.36 28.68 12.44
CA GLU A 33 -31.38 28.33 11.43
C GLU A 33 -30.75 27.91 10.09
N ILE A 34 -29.73 28.65 9.65
CA ILE A 34 -28.95 28.33 8.44
C ILE A 34 -28.29 26.95 8.59
N CYS A 35 -27.81 26.62 9.79
CA CYS A 35 -27.22 25.31 10.07
C CYS A 35 -28.24 24.17 9.98
N ALA A 36 -29.48 24.36 10.44
CA ALA A 36 -30.50 23.30 10.42
C ALA A 36 -30.95 22.94 8.99
N VAL A 37 -31.17 23.95 8.14
CA VAL A 37 -31.48 23.75 6.71
C VAL A 37 -30.28 23.13 5.99
N GLY A 38 -29.07 23.64 6.27
CA GLY A 38 -27.83 23.14 5.70
C GLY A 38 -27.53 21.68 6.07
N LEU A 39 -27.74 21.27 7.33
CA LEU A 39 -27.57 19.89 7.76
C LEU A 39 -28.53 18.93 7.04
N SER A 40 -29.77 19.35 6.83
CA SER A 40 -30.79 18.52 6.17
C SER A 40 -30.45 18.29 4.68
N LEU A 41 -30.02 19.33 3.98
CA LEU A 41 -29.55 19.22 2.59
C LEU A 41 -28.26 18.39 2.48
N LEU A 42 -27.32 18.59 3.41
CA LEU A 42 -26.10 17.80 3.49
C LEU A 42 -26.41 16.32 3.72
N PHE A 43 -27.37 16.00 4.59
CA PHE A 43 -27.81 14.63 4.83
C PHE A 43 -28.39 13.97 3.56
N GLY A 44 -29.21 14.70 2.80
CA GLY A 44 -29.73 14.23 1.51
C GLY A 44 -28.62 13.94 0.49
N LEU A 45 -27.65 14.84 0.36
CA LEU A 45 -26.49 14.68 -0.52
C LEU A 45 -25.60 13.50 -0.11
N ILE A 46 -25.33 13.35 1.20
CA ILE A 46 -24.60 12.20 1.74
C ILE A 46 -25.35 10.90 1.43
N THR A 47 -26.67 10.87 1.62
CA THR A 47 -27.49 9.68 1.37
C THR A 47 -27.43 9.25 -0.10
N LEU A 48 -27.64 10.19 -1.03
CA LEU A 48 -27.54 9.92 -2.47
C LEU A 48 -26.13 9.45 -2.86
N TRP A 49 -25.11 10.08 -2.28
CA TRP A 49 -23.71 9.71 -2.49
C TRP A 49 -23.38 8.29 -1.99
N VAL A 50 -23.88 7.91 -0.80
CA VAL A 50 -23.72 6.55 -0.25
C VAL A 50 -24.43 5.52 -1.12
N ILE A 51 -25.66 5.79 -1.55
CA ILE A 51 -26.42 4.87 -2.42
C ILE A 51 -25.67 4.63 -3.74
N GLY A 52 -25.19 5.70 -4.40
CA GLY A 52 -24.40 5.58 -5.62
C GLY A 52 -23.12 4.76 -5.43
N ARG A 53 -22.47 4.91 -4.27
CA ARG A 53 -21.26 4.14 -3.90
C ARG A 53 -21.52 2.66 -3.69
N VAL A 54 -22.57 2.31 -2.96
CA VAL A 54 -22.94 0.92 -2.71
C VAL A 54 -23.35 0.23 -4.00
N GLY A 55 -24.10 0.92 -4.87
CA GLY A 55 -24.44 0.41 -6.20
C GLY A 55 -23.21 0.12 -7.06
N LEU A 56 -22.20 1.00 -7.01
CA LEU A 56 -20.93 0.79 -7.71
C LEU A 56 -20.17 -0.44 -7.23
N LEU A 57 -20.14 -0.62 -5.91
CA LEU A 57 -19.46 -1.75 -5.28
C LEU A 57 -20.17 -3.07 -5.63
N ALA A 58 -21.50 -3.09 -5.58
CA ALA A 58 -22.30 -4.24 -5.97
C ALA A 58 -22.09 -4.62 -7.44
N PHE A 59 -22.11 -3.63 -8.34
CA PHE A 59 -21.79 -3.85 -9.76
C PHE A 59 -20.39 -4.44 -9.93
N HIS A 60 -19.39 -3.94 -9.18
CA HIS A 60 -18.05 -4.49 -9.25
C HIS A 60 -17.99 -5.95 -8.79
N ILE A 61 -18.59 -6.28 -7.65
CA ILE A 61 -18.59 -7.65 -7.11
C ILE A 61 -19.27 -8.63 -8.08
N LEU A 62 -20.38 -8.20 -8.71
CA LEU A 62 -21.18 -9.05 -9.59
C LEU A 62 -20.55 -9.28 -10.98
N PHE A 63 -19.80 -8.31 -11.51
CA PHE A 63 -19.33 -8.35 -12.90
C PHE A 63 -17.80 -8.50 -13.06
N HIS A 64 -17.03 -8.59 -11.97
CA HIS A 64 -15.59 -8.80 -12.06
C HIS A 64 -15.25 -10.27 -12.32
N LYS A 65 -15.08 -10.63 -13.60
CA LYS A 65 -14.55 -11.95 -13.99
C LYS A 65 -13.13 -12.13 -13.44
N ARG A 66 -12.79 -13.37 -13.06
CA ARG A 66 -11.40 -13.71 -12.66
C ARG A 66 -10.46 -13.45 -13.84
N PRO A 67 -9.26 -12.92 -13.60
CA PRO A 67 -8.24 -12.83 -14.65
C PRO A 67 -7.90 -14.23 -15.18
N GLY A 68 -7.51 -14.30 -16.45
CA GLY A 68 -6.86 -15.50 -16.98
C GLY A 68 -5.48 -15.66 -16.33
N ALA A 69 -5.10 -16.89 -15.99
CA ALA A 69 -3.78 -17.17 -15.44
C ALA A 69 -2.69 -16.70 -16.41
N LEU A 70 -1.54 -16.27 -15.87
CA LEU A 70 -0.36 -16.05 -16.70
C LEU A 70 -0.01 -17.37 -17.41
N SER A 71 0.28 -17.30 -18.72
CA SER A 71 0.60 -18.50 -19.50
C SER A 71 1.83 -19.19 -18.93
N ASP A 72 1.69 -20.45 -18.54
CA ASP A 72 2.80 -21.25 -18.05
C ASP A 72 3.79 -21.50 -19.19
N THR A 73 4.95 -20.84 -19.12
CA THR A 73 6.00 -20.97 -20.15
C THR A 73 6.99 -22.09 -19.85
N GLY A 74 6.80 -22.86 -18.77
CA GLY A 74 7.72 -23.93 -18.36
C GLY A 74 9.13 -23.44 -17.99
N LYS A 75 9.28 -22.14 -17.73
CA LYS A 75 10.55 -21.47 -17.40
C LYS A 75 10.47 -21.00 -15.96
N VAL A 76 11.54 -21.19 -15.18
CA VAL A 76 11.68 -20.67 -13.81
C VAL A 76 11.35 -19.18 -13.82
N GLU A 77 10.39 -18.78 -12.99
CA GLU A 77 9.93 -17.38 -12.95
C GLU A 77 10.76 -16.58 -11.95
N SER A 78 11.40 -15.51 -12.42
CA SER A 78 12.15 -14.62 -11.55
C SER A 78 11.20 -13.67 -10.79
N VAL A 79 11.49 -13.49 -9.50
CA VAL A 79 10.75 -12.62 -8.59
C VAL A 79 11.71 -11.65 -7.93
N ASP A 80 11.51 -10.36 -8.16
CA ASP A 80 12.28 -9.32 -7.46
C ASP A 80 11.58 -8.91 -6.16
N ILE A 81 12.33 -8.84 -5.07
CA ILE A 81 11.83 -8.37 -3.77
C ILE A 81 12.57 -7.08 -3.39
N ILE A 82 11.87 -5.96 -3.42
CA ILE A 82 12.42 -4.64 -3.06
C ILE A 82 12.31 -4.45 -1.54
N LEU A 83 13.44 -4.16 -0.91
CA LEU A 83 13.58 -4.04 0.54
C LEU A 83 14.11 -2.64 0.90
N PRO A 84 13.24 -1.64 1.12
CA PRO A 84 13.63 -0.34 1.64
C PRO A 84 14.19 -0.48 3.06
N CYS A 85 15.40 0.03 3.26
CA CYS A 85 16.15 -0.13 4.49
C CYS A 85 16.62 1.23 5.01
N TYR A 86 16.26 1.55 6.26
CA TYR A 86 16.69 2.80 6.91
C TYR A 86 17.05 2.56 8.38
N ASN A 87 18.32 2.81 8.71
CA ASN A 87 18.89 2.54 10.05
C ASN A 87 18.61 1.11 10.55
N PRO A 88 18.98 0.06 9.80
CA PRO A 88 18.73 -1.32 10.21
C PRO A 88 19.42 -1.67 11.53
N TYR A 89 18.91 -2.70 12.20
CA TYR A 89 19.61 -3.31 13.34
C TYR A 89 20.89 -4.03 12.88
N GLN A 90 21.80 -4.32 13.81
CA GLN A 90 23.01 -5.07 13.51
C GLN A 90 22.66 -6.53 13.16
N GLY A 91 23.18 -7.05 12.04
CA GLY A 91 22.87 -8.41 11.58
C GLY A 91 21.62 -8.51 10.71
N TRP A 92 21.08 -7.38 10.23
CA TRP A 92 19.93 -7.35 9.31
C TRP A 92 20.12 -8.21 8.07
N GLU A 93 21.36 -8.35 7.59
CA GLU A 93 21.71 -9.17 6.44
C GLU A 93 21.41 -10.65 6.68
N GLN A 94 21.59 -11.12 7.93
CA GLN A 94 21.37 -12.52 8.27
C GLN A 94 19.88 -12.88 8.15
N THR A 95 19.01 -12.00 8.61
CA THR A 95 17.56 -12.16 8.43
C THR A 95 17.20 -12.21 6.95
N MET A 96 17.77 -11.34 6.10
CA MET A 96 17.49 -11.41 4.66
C MET A 96 17.97 -12.73 4.03
N ILE A 97 19.14 -13.22 4.42
CA ILE A 97 19.69 -14.50 3.93
C ILE A 97 18.78 -15.67 4.34
N GLU A 98 18.35 -15.72 5.59
CA GLU A 98 17.47 -16.76 6.10
C GLU A 98 16.12 -16.74 5.39
N GLN A 99 15.55 -15.56 5.20
CA GLN A 99 14.25 -15.40 4.53
C GLN A 99 14.30 -15.73 3.05
N HIS A 100 15.39 -15.37 2.37
CA HIS A 100 15.60 -15.76 0.98
C HIS A 100 15.68 -17.29 0.83
N LYS A 101 16.46 -17.97 1.68
CA LYS A 101 16.55 -19.44 1.71
C LYS A 101 15.20 -20.11 2.02
N GLU A 102 14.44 -19.54 2.96
CA GLU A 102 13.11 -20.04 3.31
C GLU A 102 12.15 -19.96 2.11
N LEU A 103 12.21 -18.87 1.33
CA LEU A 103 11.44 -18.70 0.10
C LEU A 103 11.85 -19.70 -0.99
N GLU A 104 13.15 -19.87 -1.25
CA GLU A 104 13.65 -20.84 -2.23
C GLU A 104 13.26 -22.28 -1.89
N ASN A 105 13.23 -22.60 -0.59
CA ASN A 105 12.81 -23.92 -0.10
C ASN A 105 11.31 -24.17 -0.26
N LEU A 106 10.47 -23.14 -0.20
CA LEU A 106 9.01 -23.29 -0.33
C LEU A 106 8.53 -23.15 -1.78
N MET A 107 9.30 -22.48 -2.64
CA MET A 107 8.90 -22.07 -3.99
C MET A 107 10.00 -22.40 -5.01
N HIS A 108 10.33 -23.69 -5.16
CA HIS A 108 11.44 -24.18 -5.99
C HIS A 108 11.36 -23.79 -7.48
N ASP A 109 10.17 -23.49 -8.00
CA ASP A 109 9.96 -23.08 -9.39
C ASP A 109 10.27 -21.59 -9.65
N TYR A 110 10.76 -20.87 -8.64
CA TYR A 110 11.04 -19.44 -8.69
C TYR A 110 12.47 -19.11 -8.27
N GLU A 111 13.05 -18.14 -8.97
CA GLU A 111 14.32 -17.52 -8.59
C GLU A 111 14.04 -16.18 -7.91
N PHE A 112 14.54 -16.01 -6.70
CA PHE A 112 14.32 -14.78 -5.91
C PHE A 112 15.56 -13.89 -5.97
N ARG A 113 15.35 -12.63 -6.36
CA ARG A 113 16.40 -11.61 -6.31
C ARG A 113 16.02 -10.49 -5.35
N LEU A 114 16.92 -10.20 -4.41
CA LEU A 114 16.75 -9.10 -3.47
C LEU A 114 17.25 -7.79 -4.09
N ILE A 115 16.46 -6.73 -3.95
CA ILE A 115 16.84 -5.35 -4.28
C ILE A 115 16.79 -4.54 -2.99
N VAL A 116 17.92 -4.44 -2.31
CA VAL A 116 18.05 -3.75 -1.03
C VAL A 116 18.35 -2.28 -1.28
N VAL A 117 17.49 -1.40 -0.76
CA VAL A 117 17.62 0.05 -0.94
C VAL A 117 18.01 0.68 0.38
N ASN A 118 19.28 1.08 0.52
CA ASN A 118 19.71 1.90 1.65
C ASN A 118 19.19 3.33 1.48
N ASP A 119 18.19 3.71 2.27
CA ASP A 119 17.53 5.02 2.19
C ASP A 119 18.25 6.09 3.05
N GLY A 120 19.56 6.26 2.83
CA GLY A 120 20.36 7.24 3.55
C GLY A 120 20.53 6.94 5.03
N SER A 121 20.77 5.67 5.38
CA SER A 121 21.00 5.23 6.76
C SER A 121 22.18 5.96 7.40
N LYS A 122 22.01 6.33 8.67
CA LYS A 122 23.06 6.94 9.51
C LYS A 122 23.76 5.91 10.41
N ARG A 123 23.19 4.71 10.54
CA ARG A 123 23.71 3.61 11.34
C ARG A 123 23.27 2.26 10.77
N GLY A 124 23.95 1.18 11.16
CA GLY A 124 23.57 -0.20 10.88
C GLY A 124 23.87 -0.71 9.46
N PHE A 125 23.71 0.13 8.44
CA PHE A 125 23.99 -0.25 7.05
C PHE A 125 25.50 -0.12 6.74
N THR A 126 26.30 -1.12 7.14
CA THR A 126 27.76 -1.10 6.96
C THR A 126 28.20 -1.85 5.70
N LYS A 127 29.44 -1.58 5.23
CA LYS A 127 29.99 -2.26 4.05
C LYS A 127 30.15 -3.76 4.28
N GLU A 128 30.54 -4.15 5.49
CA GLU A 128 30.78 -5.54 5.88
C GLU A 128 29.48 -6.34 5.89
N ALA A 129 28.36 -5.74 6.34
CA ALA A 129 27.04 -6.38 6.26
C ALA A 129 26.60 -6.59 4.81
N VAL A 130 26.81 -5.59 3.95
CA VAL A 130 26.51 -5.70 2.52
C VAL A 130 27.37 -6.77 1.83
N GLU A 131 28.65 -6.86 2.19
CA GLU A 131 29.56 -7.86 1.63
C GLU A 131 29.15 -9.27 2.04
N ARG A 132 28.83 -9.50 3.33
CA ARG A 132 28.27 -10.78 3.80
C ARG A 132 26.99 -11.15 3.04
N LEU A 133 26.09 -10.18 2.85
CA LEU A 133 24.86 -10.40 2.08
C LEU A 133 25.16 -10.84 0.65
N LYS A 134 26.07 -10.16 -0.04
CA LYS A 134 26.43 -10.48 -1.43
C LYS A 134 27.20 -11.80 -1.57
N VAL A 135 28.01 -12.17 -0.58
CA VAL A 135 28.67 -13.49 -0.57
C VAL A 135 27.63 -14.60 -0.45
N ALA A 136 26.62 -14.42 0.40
CA ALA A 136 25.55 -15.40 0.56
C ALA A 136 24.56 -15.40 -0.62
N LEU A 137 24.25 -14.23 -1.17
CA LEU A 137 23.25 -14.00 -2.21
C LEU A 137 23.84 -13.11 -3.34
N PRO A 138 24.64 -13.68 -4.26
CA PRO A 138 25.41 -12.93 -5.26
C PRO A 138 24.59 -12.03 -6.18
N ASP A 139 23.35 -12.40 -6.48
CA ASP A 139 22.46 -11.65 -7.37
C ASP A 139 21.79 -10.44 -6.68
N THR A 140 22.06 -10.21 -5.39
CA THR A 140 21.49 -9.09 -4.64
C THR A 140 21.95 -7.74 -5.20
N ILE A 141 20.98 -6.91 -5.55
CA ILE A 141 21.22 -5.52 -5.99
C ILE A 141 21.16 -4.60 -4.77
N ILE A 142 22.19 -3.75 -4.63
CA ILE A 142 22.24 -2.72 -3.58
C ILE A 142 22.08 -1.35 -4.23
N VAL A 143 21.04 -0.63 -3.81
CA VAL A 143 20.78 0.75 -4.21
C VAL A 143 21.10 1.65 -3.02
N ASP A 144 22.15 2.48 -3.14
CA ASP A 144 22.64 3.31 -2.04
C ASP A 144 22.25 4.79 -2.20
N ASN A 145 21.13 5.18 -1.59
CA ASN A 145 20.69 6.58 -1.58
C ASN A 145 21.50 7.38 -0.55
N LYS A 146 22.09 8.51 -0.97
CA LYS A 146 22.86 9.38 -0.06
C LYS A 146 22.00 10.15 0.94
N ASN A 147 20.74 10.40 0.60
CA ASN A 147 19.78 11.12 1.42
C ASN A 147 18.50 10.31 1.53
N ASN A 148 17.88 10.31 2.72
CA ASN A 148 16.59 9.67 2.96
C ASN A 148 15.50 10.25 2.05
N GLN A 149 14.94 9.41 1.19
CA GLN A 149 13.87 9.71 0.26
C GLN A 149 12.48 9.35 0.81
N GLY A 150 12.41 8.70 1.97
CA GLY A 150 11.18 8.12 2.52
C GLY A 150 10.84 6.79 1.84
N LYS A 151 10.01 5.98 2.50
CA LYS A 151 9.69 4.60 2.07
C LYS A 151 9.23 4.52 0.61
N GLY A 152 8.30 5.39 0.19
CA GLY A 152 7.83 5.42 -1.19
C GLY A 152 8.88 5.87 -2.19
N GLY A 153 9.80 6.75 -1.79
CA GLY A 153 10.98 7.11 -2.58
C GLY A 153 11.92 5.93 -2.77
N ALA A 154 12.32 5.29 -1.67
CA ALA A 154 13.20 4.12 -1.66
C ALA A 154 12.62 2.96 -2.49
N VAL A 155 11.33 2.65 -2.34
CA VAL A 155 10.67 1.61 -3.14
C VAL A 155 10.71 1.94 -4.64
N ARG A 156 10.47 3.20 -5.04
CA ARG A 156 10.60 3.62 -6.45
C ARG A 156 12.03 3.58 -6.96
N ASP A 157 13.01 3.88 -6.12
CA ASP A 157 14.42 3.79 -6.49
C ASP A 157 14.83 2.33 -6.72
N GLY A 158 14.40 1.41 -5.85
CA GLY A 158 14.57 -0.03 -6.07
C GLY A 158 13.84 -0.54 -7.33
N LEU A 159 12.63 -0.04 -7.59
CA LEU A 159 11.84 -0.43 -8.77
C LEU A 159 12.56 -0.20 -10.10
N LYS A 160 13.45 0.81 -10.17
CA LYS A 160 14.25 1.10 -11.39
C LYS A 160 15.20 -0.04 -11.77
N TYR A 161 15.58 -0.87 -10.80
CA TYR A 161 16.48 -2.01 -10.99
C TYR A 161 15.72 -3.34 -11.09
N SER A 162 14.39 -3.31 -11.03
CA SER A 162 13.57 -4.50 -11.10
C SER A 162 13.11 -4.80 -12.52
N ASP A 163 13.70 -5.82 -13.14
CA ASP A 163 13.35 -6.29 -14.48
C ASP A 163 12.47 -7.56 -14.49
N SER A 164 12.27 -8.21 -13.33
CA SER A 164 11.48 -9.43 -13.21
C SER A 164 10.00 -9.22 -13.58
N LYS A 165 9.32 -10.28 -14.05
CA LYS A 165 7.88 -10.20 -14.39
C LYS A 165 7.03 -9.92 -13.16
N LEU A 166 7.40 -10.56 -12.05
CA LEU A 166 6.76 -10.41 -10.75
C LEU A 166 7.67 -9.61 -9.83
N THR A 167 7.08 -8.72 -9.06
CA THR A 167 7.82 -7.90 -8.11
C THR A 167 7.02 -7.68 -6.86
N LEU A 168 7.70 -7.77 -5.73
CA LEU A 168 7.16 -7.49 -4.42
C LEU A 168 7.97 -6.38 -3.77
N TYR A 169 7.36 -5.70 -2.81
CA TYR A 169 8.13 -5.03 -1.77
C TYR A 169 7.58 -5.41 -0.40
N THR A 170 8.49 -5.44 0.57
CA THR A 170 8.19 -5.62 1.99
C THR A 170 9.20 -4.84 2.83
N ASP A 171 8.95 -4.70 4.12
CA ASP A 171 9.95 -4.14 5.04
C ASP A 171 11.17 -5.06 5.15
N TYR A 172 12.35 -4.46 5.34
CA TYR A 172 13.65 -5.14 5.29
C TYR A 172 13.83 -6.27 6.33
N ASP A 173 13.04 -6.22 7.40
CA ASP A 173 13.00 -7.17 8.51
C ASP A 173 12.01 -8.32 8.30
N PHE A 174 11.40 -8.41 7.12
CA PHE A 174 10.46 -9.48 6.73
C PHE A 174 9.40 -9.76 7.81
N PRO A 175 8.54 -8.78 8.15
CA PRO A 175 7.61 -8.93 9.27
C PRO A 175 6.48 -9.92 8.98
N TYR A 176 6.35 -10.40 7.74
CA TYR A 176 5.33 -11.36 7.31
C TYR A 176 5.89 -12.79 7.32
N GLN A 177 5.04 -13.75 7.63
CA GLN A 177 5.35 -15.17 7.44
C GLN A 177 5.60 -15.48 5.97
N THR A 178 6.50 -16.42 5.67
CA THR A 178 6.90 -16.74 4.29
C THR A 178 5.74 -17.24 3.46
N GLU A 179 4.82 -18.01 4.06
CA GLU A 179 3.58 -18.47 3.43
C GLU A 179 2.69 -17.30 2.97
N SER A 180 2.76 -16.16 3.65
CA SER A 180 2.07 -14.94 3.22
C SER A 180 2.68 -14.36 1.94
N ILE A 181 4.00 -14.43 1.80
CA ILE A 181 4.71 -14.01 0.58
C ILE A 181 4.40 -14.98 -0.56
N CYS A 182 4.41 -16.29 -0.31
CA CYS A 182 4.03 -17.31 -1.30
C CYS A 182 2.61 -17.08 -1.84
N ARG A 183 1.62 -16.84 -0.97
CA ARG A 183 0.24 -16.52 -1.37
C ARG A 183 0.13 -15.29 -2.26
N VAL A 184 0.97 -14.27 -2.02
CA VAL A 184 1.04 -13.08 -2.88
C VAL A 184 1.52 -13.45 -4.27
N ILE A 185 2.60 -14.23 -4.37
CA ILE A 185 3.18 -14.69 -5.65
C ILE A 185 2.18 -15.54 -6.42
N GLU A 186 1.50 -16.49 -5.77
CA GLU A 186 0.48 -17.33 -6.38
C GLU A 186 -0.69 -16.52 -6.97
N CYS A 187 -1.11 -15.46 -6.27
CA CYS A 187 -2.14 -14.55 -6.81
C CYS A 187 -1.63 -13.81 -8.05
N LEU A 188 -0.36 -13.38 -8.06
CA LEU A 188 0.20 -12.76 -9.26
C LEU A 188 0.27 -13.76 -10.43
N LYS A 189 0.66 -15.01 -10.18
CA LYS A 189 0.65 -16.10 -11.18
C LYS A 189 -0.76 -16.35 -11.72
N ALA A 190 -1.77 -16.28 -10.85
CA ALA A 190 -3.18 -16.39 -11.22
C ALA A 190 -3.71 -15.22 -12.07
N GLY A 191 -2.88 -14.23 -12.39
CA GLY A 191 -3.20 -13.13 -13.31
C GLY A 191 -3.67 -11.85 -12.63
N TYR A 192 -3.56 -11.75 -11.29
CA TYR A 192 -3.80 -10.47 -10.61
C TYR A 192 -2.66 -9.50 -10.88
N ASP A 193 -2.98 -8.23 -11.17
CA ASP A 193 -2.00 -7.20 -11.49
C ASP A 193 -1.36 -6.59 -10.25
N VAL A 194 -2.16 -6.46 -9.18
CA VAL A 194 -1.76 -5.92 -7.88
C VAL A 194 -2.35 -6.76 -6.77
N VAL A 195 -1.51 -7.18 -5.83
CA VAL A 195 -1.91 -7.95 -4.66
C VAL A 195 -1.53 -7.17 -3.41
N ILE A 196 -2.52 -6.95 -2.55
CA ILE A 196 -2.42 -6.15 -1.33
C ILE A 196 -2.49 -7.11 -0.15
N ALA A 197 -1.47 -7.07 0.71
CA ALA A 197 -1.49 -7.79 1.96
C ALA A 197 -2.43 -7.13 2.97
N ARG A 198 -3.38 -7.90 3.48
CA ARG A 198 -4.34 -7.50 4.51
C ARG A 198 -3.98 -8.19 5.81
N ARG A 199 -3.58 -7.42 6.82
CA ARG A 199 -3.27 -7.98 8.15
C ARG A 199 -4.52 -8.60 8.77
N ASN A 200 -4.34 -9.78 9.37
CA ASN A 200 -5.42 -10.56 9.96
C ASN A 200 -6.09 -9.89 11.19
N ARG A 201 -7.20 -10.46 11.65
CA ARG A 201 -7.96 -9.93 12.80
C ARG A 201 -7.20 -10.06 14.13
N THR A 202 -6.30 -11.05 14.24
CA THR A 202 -5.45 -11.30 15.40
C THR A 202 -4.44 -10.17 15.61
N TYR A 203 -3.86 -9.63 14.53
CA TYR A 203 -3.05 -8.42 14.60
C TYR A 203 -3.88 -7.24 15.13
N TYR A 204 -5.10 -7.05 14.61
CA TYR A 204 -5.95 -5.97 15.07
C TYR A 204 -6.36 -6.12 16.53
N SER A 205 -6.52 -7.33 17.08
CA SER A 205 -6.90 -7.50 18.48
C SER A 205 -5.81 -7.01 19.44
N GLN A 206 -4.54 -7.20 19.07
CA GLN A 206 -3.35 -6.79 19.84
C GLN A 206 -3.07 -5.28 19.81
N LEU A 207 -3.66 -4.53 18.87
CA LEU A 207 -3.46 -3.08 18.78
C LEU A 207 -4.14 -2.32 19.92
N SER A 208 -3.49 -1.23 20.36
CA SER A 208 -4.08 -0.25 21.27
C SER A 208 -5.34 0.39 20.67
N THR A 209 -6.28 0.80 21.52
CA THR A 209 -7.56 1.40 21.10
C THR A 209 -7.35 2.63 20.20
N ARG A 210 -6.32 3.43 20.48
CA ARG A 210 -5.95 4.59 19.65
C ARG A 210 -5.54 4.19 18.23
N ARG A 211 -4.75 3.13 18.08
CA ARG A 211 -4.34 2.62 16.76
C ARG A 211 -5.49 1.98 16.00
N LYS A 212 -6.40 1.28 16.71
CA LYS A 212 -7.66 0.79 16.13
C LYS A 212 -8.46 1.94 15.56
N LEU A 213 -8.71 2.99 16.36
CA LEU A 213 -9.46 4.17 15.92
C LEU A 213 -8.79 4.87 14.73
N ALA A 214 -7.48 5.09 14.77
CA ALA A 214 -6.72 5.67 13.65
C ALA A 214 -6.84 4.83 12.37
N SER A 215 -6.78 3.49 12.50
CA SER A 215 -6.97 2.58 11.36
C SER A 215 -8.39 2.68 10.78
N HIS A 216 -9.41 2.72 11.63
CA HIS A 216 -10.80 2.91 11.18
C HIS A 216 -11.01 4.27 10.51
N ALA A 217 -10.46 5.34 11.08
CA ALA A 217 -10.51 6.68 10.50
C ALA A 217 -9.81 6.73 9.14
N SER A 218 -8.61 6.15 9.01
CA SER A 218 -7.87 6.07 7.73
C SER A 218 -8.68 5.32 6.67
N ARG A 219 -9.26 4.15 7.00
CA ARG A 219 -10.15 3.41 6.09
C ARG A 219 -11.34 4.24 5.64
N PHE A 220 -12.00 4.90 6.59
CA PHE A 220 -13.15 5.75 6.29
C PHE A 220 -12.75 6.90 5.35
N LEU A 221 -11.63 7.59 5.63
CA LEU A 221 -11.13 8.67 4.78
C LEU A 221 -10.74 8.17 3.39
N ASN A 222 -10.08 7.02 3.27
CA ASN A 222 -9.75 6.41 1.97
C ASN A 222 -11.01 6.04 1.17
N PHE A 223 -12.03 5.49 1.83
CA PHE A 223 -13.31 5.20 1.19
C PHE A 223 -14.04 6.48 0.76
N MET A 224 -14.15 7.45 1.67
CA MET A 224 -14.82 8.73 1.41
C MET A 224 -14.14 9.49 0.28
N LEU A 225 -12.85 9.76 0.42
CA LEU A 225 -12.12 10.67 -0.45
C LEU A 225 -11.63 10.00 -1.74
N LEU A 226 -11.23 8.73 -1.69
CA LEU A 226 -10.61 8.05 -2.83
C LEU A 226 -11.48 6.94 -3.43
N GLY A 227 -12.49 6.47 -2.69
CA GLY A 227 -13.32 5.35 -3.14
C GLY A 227 -12.67 3.99 -3.08
N LEU A 228 -11.61 3.90 -2.30
CA LEU A 228 -10.94 2.64 -2.06
C LEU A 228 -11.78 1.81 -1.10
N THR A 229 -12.17 0.61 -1.54
CA THR A 229 -12.90 -0.37 -0.73
C THR A 229 -11.96 -1.35 -0.02
N TYR A 230 -10.67 -1.24 -0.28
CA TYR A 230 -9.63 -2.08 0.32
C TYR A 230 -9.40 -1.68 1.79
N THR A 231 -9.31 -2.69 2.64
CA THR A 231 -9.36 -2.53 4.09
C THR A 231 -8.00 -2.24 4.73
N ASP A 232 -6.91 -2.60 4.06
CA ASP A 232 -5.55 -2.38 4.55
C ASP A 232 -4.63 -1.89 3.43
N THR A 233 -4.84 -0.66 2.99
CA THR A 233 -4.02 -0.06 1.91
C THR A 233 -2.57 0.12 2.32
N GLN A 234 -2.27 0.27 3.61
CA GLN A 234 -0.93 0.57 4.14
C GLN A 234 -0.22 -0.67 4.71
N GLY A 235 -0.65 -1.89 4.34
CA GLY A 235 0.10 -3.11 4.59
C GLY A 235 1.47 -3.03 3.91
N GLY A 236 2.53 -3.38 4.64
CA GLY A 236 3.92 -3.26 4.18
C GLY A 236 4.32 -4.23 3.07
N LEU A 237 3.57 -5.32 2.87
CA LEU A 237 3.77 -6.31 1.80
C LEU A 237 2.80 -6.06 0.63
N LYS A 238 3.35 -5.90 -0.57
CA LYS A 238 2.57 -5.80 -1.81
C LYS A 238 3.28 -6.52 -2.95
N GLY A 239 2.50 -7.13 -3.82
CA GLY A 239 2.97 -7.75 -5.05
C GLY A 239 2.33 -7.12 -6.28
N PHE A 240 3.06 -7.09 -7.39
CA PHE A 240 2.55 -6.59 -8.66
C PHE A 240 3.32 -7.16 -9.85
N ASN A 241 2.62 -7.24 -10.99
CA ASN A 241 3.23 -7.57 -12.28
C ASN A 241 3.71 -6.29 -13.00
N ARG A 242 4.15 -6.43 -14.27
CA ARG A 242 4.58 -5.30 -15.13
C ARG A 242 3.57 -4.15 -15.19
N LYS A 243 2.27 -4.43 -15.19
CA LYS A 243 1.22 -3.40 -15.19
C LYS A 243 1.20 -2.65 -13.88
N GLY A 244 1.20 -3.38 -12.76
CA GLY A 244 1.29 -2.78 -11.43
C GLY A 244 2.58 -1.97 -11.21
N LYS A 245 3.72 -2.39 -11.79
CA LYS A 245 4.97 -1.58 -11.80
C LYS A 245 4.72 -0.17 -12.35
N GLY A 246 3.97 -0.06 -13.45
CA GLY A 246 3.65 1.24 -14.07
C GLY A 246 2.91 2.18 -13.12
N PHE A 247 1.92 1.66 -12.37
CA PHE A 247 1.20 2.45 -11.38
C PHE A 247 2.11 2.89 -10.24
N LEU A 248 2.92 1.97 -9.69
CA LEU A 248 3.85 2.25 -8.59
C LEU A 248 4.89 3.30 -8.99
N ALA A 249 5.49 3.15 -10.18
CA ALA A 249 6.48 4.10 -10.72
C ALA A 249 5.91 5.52 -10.87
N SER A 250 4.62 5.64 -11.19
CA SER A 250 3.97 6.93 -11.35
C SER A 250 3.65 7.65 -10.03
N THR A 251 3.75 6.98 -8.88
CA THR A 251 3.47 7.60 -7.57
C THR A 251 4.44 8.74 -7.28
N ARG A 252 3.99 9.74 -6.50
CA ARG A 252 4.77 10.94 -6.16
C ARG A 252 5.02 11.06 -4.67
N ILE A 253 4.19 10.45 -3.82
CA ILE A 253 4.35 10.51 -2.37
C ILE A 253 5.60 9.75 -1.97
N LYS A 254 6.43 10.41 -1.16
CA LYS A 254 7.69 9.87 -0.65
C LYS A 254 7.52 9.08 0.66
N GLN A 255 6.52 9.43 1.45
CA GLN A 255 6.27 8.85 2.77
C GLN A 255 5.21 7.73 2.72
N PHE A 256 4.52 7.45 3.82
CA PHE A 256 3.75 6.22 4.01
C PHE A 256 2.50 6.14 3.13
N LEU A 257 1.90 7.26 2.72
CA LEU A 257 0.72 7.23 1.83
C LEU A 257 1.02 6.92 0.36
N PHE A 258 2.28 6.65 -0.01
CA PHE A 258 2.59 6.15 -1.35
C PHE A 258 1.85 4.84 -1.66
N ASP A 259 1.64 4.00 -0.65
CA ASP A 259 0.87 2.76 -0.74
C ASP A 259 -0.58 3.04 -1.18
N THR A 260 -1.22 4.02 -0.54
CA THR A 260 -2.57 4.46 -0.87
C THR A 260 -2.62 5.09 -2.26
N GLU A 261 -1.64 5.92 -2.63
CA GLU A 261 -1.55 6.50 -3.98
C GLU A 261 -1.39 5.41 -5.05
N PHE A 262 -0.56 4.40 -4.79
CA PHE A 262 -0.35 3.27 -5.70
C PHE A 262 -1.65 2.51 -5.94
N ILE A 263 -2.34 2.10 -4.87
CA ILE A 263 -3.60 1.36 -4.98
C ILE A 263 -4.68 2.22 -5.64
N TYR A 264 -4.73 3.51 -5.30
CA TYR A 264 -5.64 4.46 -5.92
C TYR A 264 -5.45 4.54 -7.43
N LYS A 265 -4.20 4.70 -7.88
CA LYS A 265 -3.89 4.75 -9.31
C LYS A 265 -4.21 3.46 -10.04
N ALA A 266 -3.91 2.31 -9.45
CA ALA A 266 -4.29 1.02 -9.99
C ALA A 266 -5.82 0.88 -10.10
N SER A 267 -6.57 1.39 -9.10
CA SER A 267 -8.04 1.30 -9.07
C SER A 267 -8.75 2.20 -10.09
N LEU A 268 -8.04 3.17 -10.67
CA LEU A 268 -8.57 4.05 -11.73
C LEU A 268 -8.61 3.38 -13.10
N ASP A 269 -7.88 2.28 -13.28
CA ASP A 269 -7.87 1.53 -14.53
C ASP A 269 -8.84 0.35 -14.48
N ASP A 270 -9.83 0.39 -15.39
CA ASP A 270 -10.93 -0.56 -15.47
C ASP A 270 -10.46 -1.98 -15.85
N THR A 271 -9.26 -2.07 -16.42
CA THR A 271 -8.66 -3.33 -16.87
C THR A 271 -7.70 -3.94 -15.84
N THR A 272 -7.52 -3.31 -14.67
CA THR A 272 -6.61 -3.80 -13.62
C THR A 272 -7.33 -4.68 -12.62
N TYR A 273 -6.75 -5.85 -12.34
CA TYR A 273 -7.23 -6.79 -11.32
C TYR A 273 -6.45 -6.63 -10.02
N ILE A 274 -7.14 -6.22 -8.95
CA ILE A 274 -6.54 -6.02 -7.63
C ILE A 274 -7.11 -7.06 -6.65
N LYS A 275 -6.25 -7.72 -5.88
CA LYS A 275 -6.65 -8.72 -4.88
C LYS A 275 -6.13 -8.37 -3.49
N GLU A 276 -6.99 -8.45 -2.48
CA GLU A 276 -6.56 -8.52 -1.08
C GLU A 276 -6.34 -9.98 -0.66
N VAL A 277 -5.21 -10.26 -0.02
CA VAL A 277 -4.89 -11.56 0.59
C VAL A 277 -4.65 -11.38 2.08
N PHE A 278 -5.17 -12.28 2.89
CA PHE A 278 -4.88 -12.26 4.32
C PHE A 278 -3.43 -12.67 4.55
N VAL A 279 -2.75 -11.93 5.44
CA VAL A 279 -1.36 -12.21 5.80
C VAL A 279 -1.19 -12.23 7.32
N ASP A 280 -0.19 -12.98 7.72
CA ASP A 280 0.15 -13.26 9.10
C ASP A 280 1.54 -12.67 9.39
N LEU A 281 1.69 -12.03 10.55
CA LEU A 281 2.94 -11.43 10.97
C LEU A 281 3.76 -12.42 11.81
N ARG A 282 5.09 -12.28 11.76
CA ARG A 282 6.00 -12.97 12.69
C ARG A 282 5.82 -12.38 14.11
N ASN A 283 6.05 -13.20 15.14
CA ASN A 283 5.64 -12.91 16.52
C ASN A 283 6.33 -11.70 17.21
N GLU A 284 7.23 -10.97 16.52
CA GLU A 284 8.06 -9.91 17.11
C GLU A 284 8.01 -8.57 16.36
N VAL A 285 6.88 -8.19 15.75
CA VAL A 285 6.81 -6.88 15.08
C VAL A 285 6.52 -5.77 16.09
N MET A 286 7.59 -5.11 16.58
CA MET A 286 7.46 -3.85 17.32
C MET A 286 7.06 -2.73 16.37
N LEU A 287 5.81 -2.29 16.47
CA LEU A 287 5.34 -1.13 15.73
C LEU A 287 5.49 0.13 16.60
N PRO A 288 6.39 1.07 16.27
CA PRO A 288 6.49 2.34 16.97
C PRO A 288 5.26 3.23 16.69
N ASP A 289 4.91 4.09 17.65
CA ASP A 289 3.84 5.08 17.45
C ASP A 289 4.26 6.16 16.45
N MET A 290 3.31 6.58 15.60
CA MET A 290 3.56 7.68 14.67
C MET A 290 3.77 9.00 15.42
N LYS A 291 4.85 9.71 15.07
CA LYS A 291 5.10 11.07 15.55
C LYS A 291 4.03 12.03 15.02
N LYS A 292 3.59 13.00 15.83
CA LYS A 292 2.55 13.99 15.46
C LYS A 292 2.83 14.73 14.14
N GLY A 293 4.09 15.11 13.88
CA GLY A 293 4.48 15.80 12.65
C GLY A 293 4.32 14.94 11.38
N VAL A 294 4.50 13.62 11.50
CA VAL A 294 4.29 12.67 10.40
C VAL A 294 2.80 12.60 10.08
N PHE A 295 1.94 12.54 11.09
CA PHE A 295 0.49 12.48 10.92
C PHE A 295 -0.07 13.66 10.12
N LEU A 296 0.33 14.90 10.46
CA LEU A 296 -0.10 16.10 9.71
C LEU A 296 0.36 16.07 8.25
N ASN A 297 1.59 15.60 8.01
CA ASN A 297 2.11 15.47 6.66
C ASN A 297 1.34 14.39 5.86
N GLU A 298 0.94 13.30 6.50
CA GLU A 298 0.10 12.28 5.85
C GLU A 298 -1.32 12.81 5.56
N LEU A 299 -1.94 13.59 6.44
CA LEU A 299 -3.21 14.24 6.10
C LEU A 299 -3.07 15.13 4.86
N LYS A 300 -2.02 15.95 4.80
CA LYS A 300 -1.72 16.77 3.62
C LYS A 300 -1.51 15.91 2.37
N ASN A 301 -0.76 14.82 2.48
CA ASN A 301 -0.56 13.87 1.37
C ASN A 301 -1.88 13.29 0.87
N LEU A 302 -2.79 12.88 1.77
CA LEU A 302 -4.10 12.37 1.39
C LEU A 302 -4.91 13.38 0.57
N PHE A 303 -4.94 14.64 1.01
CA PHE A 303 -5.56 15.72 0.23
C PHE A 303 -4.86 15.94 -1.12
N MET A 304 -3.53 15.83 -1.18
CA MET A 304 -2.81 15.92 -2.45
C MET A 304 -3.14 14.78 -3.42
N ILE A 305 -3.36 13.54 -2.94
CA ILE A 305 -3.85 12.44 -3.79
C ILE A 305 -5.21 12.83 -4.38
N CYS A 306 -6.10 13.40 -3.56
CA CYS A 306 -7.43 13.84 -3.99
C CYS A 306 -7.39 14.97 -5.02
N TRP A 307 -6.43 15.89 -4.90
CA TRP A 307 -6.31 17.03 -5.81
C TRP A 307 -5.60 16.69 -7.13
N ARG A 308 -4.63 15.78 -7.11
CA ARG A 308 -3.72 15.53 -8.25
C ARG A 308 -4.08 14.33 -9.11
N GLY A 309 -4.75 13.32 -8.55
CA GLY A 309 -5.27 12.18 -9.32
C GLY A 309 -6.46 12.58 -10.17
#